data_AF-A0AAD8BHQ2-F1
#
_entry.id   AF-A0AAD8BHQ2-F1
#
_cell.length_a   1.000
_cell.length_b   1.000
_cell.length_c   1.000
_cell.angle_alpha   90.00
_cell.angle_beta   90.00
_cell.angle_gamma   90.00
#
_symmetry.space_group_name_H-M   'P 1'
#
loop_
_entity.id
_entity.type
_entity.pdbx_description
1 polymer ?
#
loop_
_entity_poly.entity_id
_entity_poly.type
_entity_poly.pdbx_seq_one_letter_code
_entity_poly.pdbx_strand_id
1 'polypeptide(L)'
;KKEQIVQEIKQLAELVAGEYRLDTEVNETGVADTMLFWPYKFNRIARGREDKQGFLLEELQNGVYIRRRYLKLITQKEKKSFKVEYYEFKPEWENRTDDPFSKDTLINDLQHKYLNMSACIYQEVEKLGTIFVGKSYYCLPNNAAYDITISCDAMTFKLPTGQTLNYIMKKRETLPLERRSTACGCPESSSPF
;
A
#
# COMPACT_ATOMS: atom_id res chain seq x y z
N LYS A 1 -10.78 -21.04 7.22
CA LYS A 1 -10.79 -19.69 7.85
C LYS A 1 -9.41 -19.02 7.80
N LYS A 2 -8.35 -19.61 8.39
CA LYS A 2 -6.99 -19.03 8.36
C LYS A 2 -6.40 -18.87 6.94
N GLU A 3 -6.53 -19.91 6.11
CA GLU A 3 -6.01 -19.91 4.72
C GLU A 3 -6.69 -18.87 3.83
N GLN A 4 -8.01 -18.69 3.99
CA GLN A 4 -8.78 -17.68 3.25
C GLN A 4 -8.27 -16.25 3.54
N ILE A 5 -8.02 -15.91 4.81
CA ILE A 5 -7.51 -14.59 5.19
C ILE A 5 -6.09 -14.35 4.62
N VAL A 6 -5.25 -15.40 4.58
CA VAL A 6 -3.92 -15.35 3.96
C VAL A 6 -4.00 -15.20 2.43
N GLN A 7 -5.04 -15.72 1.78
CA GLN A 7 -5.27 -15.48 0.36
C GLN A 7 -5.78 -14.06 0.11
N GLU A 8 -6.69 -13.56 0.94
CA GLU A 8 -7.23 -12.20 0.81
C GLU A 8 -6.17 -11.12 1.03
N ILE A 9 -5.22 -11.30 1.97
CA ILE A 9 -4.11 -10.35 2.14
C ILE A 9 -3.16 -10.36 0.95
N LYS A 10 -2.95 -11.53 0.30
CA LYS A 10 -2.16 -11.63 -0.94
C LYS A 10 -2.89 -10.94 -2.10
N GLN A 11 -4.21 -11.10 -2.19
CA GLN A 11 -5.03 -10.41 -3.18
C GLN A 11 -4.99 -8.89 -2.98
N LEU A 12 -5.20 -8.39 -1.76
CA LEU A 12 -5.09 -6.96 -1.46
C LEU A 12 -3.69 -6.44 -1.80
N ALA A 13 -2.66 -7.21 -1.46
CA ALA A 13 -1.28 -6.86 -1.73
C ALA A 13 -0.98 -6.73 -3.23
N GLU A 14 -1.47 -7.66 -4.04
CA GLU A 14 -1.34 -7.62 -5.50
C GLU A 14 -2.22 -6.53 -6.12
N LEU A 15 -3.41 -6.30 -5.56
CA LEU A 15 -4.35 -5.28 -6.02
C LEU A 15 -3.74 -3.88 -5.92
N VAL A 16 -3.13 -3.57 -4.77
CA VAL A 16 -2.55 -2.26 -4.43
C VAL A 16 -1.21 -2.02 -5.12
N ALA A 17 -0.51 -3.06 -5.57
CA ALA A 17 0.78 -2.88 -6.23
C ALA A 17 0.62 -2.24 -7.62
N GLY A 18 1.11 -1.00 -7.76
CA GLY A 18 1.14 -0.30 -9.04
C GLY A 18 1.48 1.19 -8.93
N GLU A 19 1.41 1.86 -10.07
CA GLU A 19 1.40 3.32 -10.21
C GLU A 19 -0.04 3.80 -10.32
N TYR A 20 -0.41 4.71 -9.44
CA TYR A 20 -1.68 5.41 -9.47
C TYR A 20 -1.46 6.90 -9.70
N ARG A 21 -2.38 7.52 -10.45
CA ARG A 21 -2.41 8.97 -10.65
C ARG A 21 -3.74 9.54 -10.25
N LEU A 22 -3.71 10.69 -9.61
CA LEU A 22 -4.89 11.43 -9.22
C LEU A 22 -5.69 11.84 -10.47
N ASP A 23 -7.00 11.59 -10.46
CA ASP A 23 -7.92 11.85 -11.59
C ASP A 23 -8.36 13.32 -11.72
N THR A 24 -7.77 14.18 -10.88
CA THR A 24 -8.11 15.60 -10.79
C THR A 24 -6.84 16.40 -10.63
N GLU A 25 -6.77 17.56 -11.29
CA GLU A 25 -5.74 18.54 -11.00
C GLU A 25 -5.96 19.09 -9.59
N VAL A 26 -5.06 18.74 -8.65
CA VAL A 26 -5.07 19.31 -7.30
C VAL A 26 -4.00 20.39 -7.24
N ASN A 27 -4.44 21.64 -7.06
CA ASN A 27 -3.58 22.80 -6.81
C ASN A 27 -3.22 22.97 -5.32
N GLU A 28 -3.56 22.00 -4.47
CA GLU A 28 -3.25 22.03 -3.04
C GLU A 28 -1.82 21.54 -2.78
N THR A 29 -1.09 22.29 -1.96
CA THR A 29 0.27 21.92 -1.55
C THR A 29 0.22 20.70 -0.64
N GLY A 30 1.05 19.68 -0.92
CA GLY A 30 1.18 18.49 -0.06
C GLY A 30 0.25 17.31 -0.40
N VAL A 31 -0.57 17.40 -1.45
CA VAL A 31 -1.26 16.25 -2.04
C VAL A 31 -0.42 15.69 -3.19
N ALA A 32 -0.23 14.37 -3.18
CA ALA A 32 0.50 13.68 -4.25
C ALA A 32 -0.35 13.61 -5.53
N ASP A 33 0.22 13.94 -6.68
CA ASP A 33 -0.43 13.66 -7.97
C ASP A 33 -0.24 12.19 -8.39
N THR A 34 0.82 11.55 -7.87
CA THR A 34 1.21 10.18 -8.19
C THR A 34 1.57 9.41 -6.92
N MET A 35 1.04 8.18 -6.82
CA MET A 35 1.43 7.22 -5.79
C MET A 35 1.99 5.95 -6.42
N LEU A 36 3.14 5.51 -5.95
CA LEU A 36 3.80 4.28 -6.37
C LEU A 36 3.83 3.29 -5.20
N PHE A 37 3.23 2.13 -5.39
CA PHE A 37 3.24 1.03 -4.43
C PHE A 37 4.13 -0.10 -4.93
N TRP A 38 5.29 -0.24 -4.30
CA TRP A 38 6.24 -1.31 -4.60
C TRP A 38 6.07 -2.45 -3.60
N PRO A 39 5.59 -3.63 -4.04
CA PRO A 39 5.48 -4.79 -3.16
C PRO A 39 6.87 -5.25 -2.74
N TYR A 40 7.05 -5.48 -1.46
CA TYR A 40 8.35 -5.80 -0.87
C TYR A 40 8.42 -7.27 -0.48
N LYS A 41 9.50 -7.97 -0.88
CA LYS A 41 9.70 -9.40 -0.55
C LYS A 41 10.32 -9.56 0.84
N PHE A 42 9.54 -10.00 1.82
CA PHE A 42 10.06 -10.48 3.11
C PHE A 42 10.74 -11.85 2.97
N ASN A 43 11.96 -11.90 2.43
CA ASN A 43 12.55 -13.19 2.05
C ASN A 43 13.15 -14.05 3.19
N ARG A 44 12.96 -13.71 4.49
CA ARG A 44 13.53 -14.53 5.59
C ARG A 44 12.74 -14.77 6.89
N ILE A 45 11.55 -14.16 7.12
CA ILE A 45 10.74 -14.42 8.35
C ILE A 45 9.42 -15.17 8.07
N ALA A 46 9.33 -15.95 7.00
CA ALA A 46 8.09 -16.68 6.71
C ALA A 46 8.25 -18.18 6.42
N ARG A 47 9.26 -18.85 7.01
CA ARG A 47 9.06 -20.27 7.34
C ARG A 47 8.00 -20.45 8.46
N GLY A 48 7.43 -19.37 9.02
CA GLY A 48 6.37 -19.45 10.03
C GLY A 48 5.36 -18.29 10.14
N ARG A 49 5.37 -17.26 9.30
CA ARG A 49 4.46 -16.09 9.39
C ARG A 49 4.04 -15.58 8.00
N GLU A 50 3.18 -16.33 7.33
CA GLU A 50 2.57 -16.02 6.03
C GLU A 50 1.55 -14.85 6.10
N ASP A 51 1.40 -14.23 7.26
CA ASP A 51 0.34 -13.27 7.61
C ASP A 51 0.75 -11.80 7.47
N LYS A 52 1.89 -11.53 6.82
CA LYS A 52 2.45 -10.18 6.67
C LYS A 52 2.91 -9.89 5.24
N GLN A 53 2.49 -8.75 4.70
CA GLN A 53 2.94 -8.21 3.41
C GLN A 53 3.47 -6.79 3.64
N GLY A 54 4.43 -6.34 2.83
CA GLY A 54 5.09 -5.04 3.00
C GLY A 54 5.14 -4.27 1.70
N PHE A 55 5.06 -2.94 1.78
CA PHE A 55 5.16 -2.05 0.63
C PHE A 55 6.08 -0.89 0.91
N LEU A 56 6.77 -0.45 -0.12
CA LEU A 56 7.28 0.91 -0.17
C LEU A 56 6.25 1.76 -0.91
N LEU A 57 5.75 2.79 -0.24
CA LEU A 57 4.91 3.83 -0.83
C LEU A 57 5.78 5.05 -1.12
N GLU A 58 5.74 5.50 -2.37
CA GLU A 58 6.34 6.76 -2.81
C GLU A 58 5.24 7.70 -3.31
N GLU A 59 5.21 8.90 -2.78
CA GLU A 59 4.27 9.96 -3.14
C GLU A 59 5.05 11.07 -3.86
N LEU A 60 4.60 11.39 -5.07
CA LEU A 60 5.19 12.43 -5.90
C LEU A 60 4.17 13.54 -6.13
N GLN A 61 4.67 14.75 -6.33
CA GLN A 61 3.91 15.91 -6.80
C GLN A 61 4.67 16.55 -7.96
N ASN A 62 4.06 16.63 -9.14
CA ASN A 62 4.69 17.13 -10.37
C ASN A 62 6.00 16.39 -10.71
N GLY A 63 6.03 15.08 -10.45
CA GLY A 63 7.21 14.23 -10.67
C GLY A 63 8.33 14.39 -9.63
N VAL A 64 8.15 15.22 -8.59
CA VAL A 64 9.11 15.39 -7.49
C VAL A 64 8.65 14.57 -6.28
N TYR A 65 9.57 13.82 -5.65
CA TYR A 65 9.28 13.09 -4.43
C TYR A 65 8.95 14.04 -3.29
N ILE A 66 7.77 13.87 -2.69
CA ILE A 66 7.32 14.64 -1.52
C ILE A 66 7.21 13.79 -0.26
N ARG A 67 7.03 12.47 -0.40
CA ARG A 67 6.99 11.56 0.73
C ARG A 67 7.40 10.14 0.33
N ARG A 68 8.03 9.45 1.28
CA ARG A 68 8.35 8.03 1.19
C ARG A 68 8.00 7.33 2.49
N ARG A 69 7.24 6.24 2.43
CA ARG A 69 6.74 5.51 3.60
C ARG A 69 6.85 4.03 3.40
N TYR A 70 7.10 3.32 4.50
CA TYR A 70 7.03 1.87 4.52
C TYR A 70 5.68 1.43 5.10
N LEU A 71 4.95 0.61 4.37
CA LEU A 71 3.66 0.08 4.79
C LEU A 71 3.78 -1.40 5.13
N LYS A 72 3.09 -1.81 6.18
CA LYS A 72 3.06 -3.21 6.63
C LYS A 72 1.62 -3.66 6.80
N LEU A 73 1.20 -4.62 5.99
CA LEU A 73 -0.10 -5.26 6.10
C LEU A 73 0.01 -6.43 7.07
N ILE A 74 -0.93 -6.48 8.01
CA ILE A 74 -1.01 -7.47 9.08
C ILE A 74 -2.44 -8.00 9.12
N THR A 75 -2.62 -9.31 9.05
CA THR A 75 -3.96 -9.90 9.25
C THR A 75 -4.39 -9.77 10.71
N GLN A 76 -5.61 -9.29 10.98
CA GLN A 76 -6.17 -9.26 12.32
C GLN A 76 -7.04 -10.50 12.54
N LYS A 77 -6.50 -11.62 13.06
CA LYS A 77 -7.22 -12.91 13.11
C LYS A 77 -8.60 -12.89 13.79
N GLU A 78 -8.83 -11.95 14.70
CA GLU A 78 -10.07 -11.80 15.45
C GLU A 78 -11.14 -10.99 14.71
N LYS A 79 -10.75 -10.24 13.68
CA LYS A 79 -11.62 -9.43 12.83
C LYS A 79 -11.51 -9.95 11.38
N LYS A 80 -12.53 -9.79 10.54
CA LYS A 80 -12.38 -10.08 9.11
C LYS A 80 -11.72 -8.90 8.38
N SER A 81 -10.65 -8.37 8.97
CA SER A 81 -10.00 -7.13 8.55
C SER A 81 -8.48 -7.25 8.53
N PHE A 82 -7.86 -6.35 7.77
CA PHE A 82 -6.41 -6.17 7.67
C PHE A 82 -6.02 -4.87 8.35
N LYS A 83 -4.96 -4.89 9.16
CA LYS A 83 -4.32 -3.70 9.68
C LYS A 83 -3.17 -3.31 8.75
N VAL A 84 -3.19 -2.11 8.19
CA VAL A 84 -2.02 -1.50 7.55
C VAL A 84 -1.32 -0.63 8.57
N GLU A 85 -0.01 -0.76 8.76
CA GLU A 85 0.79 0.13 9.61
C GLU A 85 1.75 0.96 8.75
N TYR A 86 1.82 2.25 9.04
CA TYR A 86 2.65 3.22 8.31
C TYR A 86 3.91 3.54 9.11
N TYR A 87 5.06 3.45 8.47
CA TYR A 87 6.35 3.72 9.08
C TYR A 87 7.07 4.80 8.29
N GLU A 88 7.62 5.77 9.01
CA GLU A 88 8.41 6.84 8.41
C GLU A 88 9.88 6.43 8.38
N PHE A 89 10.59 6.86 7.34
CA PHE A 89 12.04 6.75 7.32
C PHE A 89 12.64 7.76 8.29
N LYS A 90 13.77 7.42 8.91
CA LYS A 90 14.55 8.42 9.63
C LYS A 90 15.07 9.47 8.63
N PRO A 91 15.18 10.74 9.03
CA PRO A 91 15.49 11.84 8.11
C PRO A 91 16.73 11.61 7.24
N GLU A 92 17.77 10.97 7.78
CA GLU A 92 19.03 10.68 7.07
C GLU A 92 18.90 9.64 5.94
N TRP A 93 17.74 8.98 5.81
CA TRP A 93 17.44 7.98 4.79
C TRP A 93 16.31 8.40 3.83
N GLU A 94 15.69 9.56 4.04
CA GLU A 94 14.48 9.96 3.29
C GLU A 94 14.75 10.20 1.78
N ASN A 95 15.95 10.70 1.44
CA ASN A 95 16.32 11.14 0.08
C ASN A 95 17.55 10.43 -0.51
N ARG A 96 17.98 9.30 0.05
CA ARG A 96 19.19 8.61 -0.41
C ARG A 96 18.91 7.77 -1.66
N THR A 97 19.74 7.90 -2.67
CA THR A 97 19.68 7.14 -3.94
C THR A 97 20.45 5.82 -3.88
N ASP A 98 21.41 5.70 -2.96
CA ASP A 98 22.13 4.47 -2.61
C ASP A 98 21.35 3.60 -1.62
N ASP A 99 20.04 3.75 -1.67
CA ASP A 99 19.11 3.25 -0.69
C ASP A 99 19.28 1.75 -0.47
N PRO A 100 19.61 1.30 0.75
CA PRO A 100 19.61 -0.12 1.04
C PRO A 100 18.23 -0.72 0.79
N PHE A 101 17.12 0.03 0.74
CA PHE A 101 15.81 -0.47 0.32
C PHE A 101 15.61 -0.54 -1.20
N SER A 102 16.67 -0.89 -1.95
CA SER A 102 16.49 -1.52 -3.26
C SER A 102 15.43 -2.65 -3.15
N LYS A 103 14.72 -2.90 -4.25
CA LYS A 103 13.53 -3.79 -4.33
C LYS A 103 13.73 -5.20 -3.75
N ASP A 104 14.95 -5.58 -3.38
CA ASP A 104 15.38 -6.89 -2.91
C ASP A 104 15.96 -6.95 -1.47
N THR A 105 15.99 -5.85 -0.72
CA THR A 105 16.61 -5.88 0.63
C THR A 105 15.71 -6.49 1.69
N LEU A 106 16.28 -6.96 2.80
CA LEU A 106 15.57 -7.64 3.87
C LEU A 106 15.35 -6.69 5.04
N ILE A 107 14.10 -6.21 5.21
CA ILE A 107 13.78 -5.18 6.20
C ILE A 107 13.79 -5.67 7.65
N ASN A 108 13.66 -6.98 7.89
CA ASN A 108 13.33 -7.45 9.25
C ASN A 108 14.36 -7.08 10.34
N ASP A 109 15.67 -7.08 10.03
CA ASP A 109 16.71 -6.69 11.01
C ASP A 109 17.10 -5.20 10.90
N LEU A 110 16.47 -4.48 9.96
CA LEU A 110 16.84 -3.14 9.55
C LEU A 110 15.77 -2.10 9.95
N GLN A 111 14.55 -2.51 10.33
CA GLN A 111 13.46 -1.59 10.73
C GLN A 111 13.90 -0.55 11.76
N HIS A 112 14.58 -0.95 12.84
CA HIS A 112 15.05 0.00 13.88
C HIS A 112 16.20 0.91 13.41
N LYS A 113 16.94 0.49 12.40
CA LYS A 113 18.08 1.24 11.86
C LYS A 113 17.61 2.38 10.96
N TYR A 114 16.55 2.16 10.18
CA TYR A 114 16.15 3.06 9.11
C TYR A 114 14.76 3.69 9.27
N LEU A 115 13.88 3.09 10.06
CA LEU A 115 12.51 3.55 10.24
C LEU A 115 12.28 4.06 11.66
N ASN A 116 11.43 5.07 11.78
CA ASN A 116 10.78 5.41 13.04
C ASN A 116 9.60 4.46 13.25
N MET A 117 9.67 3.64 14.30
CA MET A 117 8.66 2.60 14.55
C MET A 117 7.32 3.10 15.10
N SER A 118 7.16 4.42 15.30
CA SER A 118 5.88 4.97 15.71
C SER A 118 4.92 4.90 14.53
N ALA A 119 4.06 3.89 14.51
CA ALA A 119 3.01 3.77 13.51
C ALA A 119 2.02 4.92 13.71
N CYS A 120 2.17 6.01 12.95
CA CYS A 120 1.34 7.20 13.08
C CYS A 120 -0.04 7.04 12.43
N ILE A 121 -0.22 6.01 11.61
CA ILE A 121 -1.47 5.72 10.89
C ILE A 121 -1.64 4.20 10.88
N TYR A 122 -2.85 3.72 11.16
CA TYR A 122 -3.24 2.39 10.75
C TYR A 122 -4.58 2.36 10.05
N GLN A 123 -4.75 1.44 9.11
CA GLN A 123 -6.02 1.25 8.40
C GLN A 123 -6.60 -0.11 8.72
N GLU A 124 -7.89 -0.18 9.02
CA GLU A 124 -8.63 -1.44 9.01
C GLU A 124 -9.32 -1.58 7.65
N VAL A 125 -9.05 -2.67 6.93
CA VAL A 125 -9.58 -2.93 5.58
C VAL A 125 -10.31 -4.27 5.57
N GLU A 126 -11.51 -4.30 5.01
CA GLU A 126 -12.37 -5.48 4.85
C GLU A 126 -12.69 -5.72 3.37
N LYS A 127 -12.84 -6.99 2.98
CA LYS A 127 -13.23 -7.37 1.62
C LYS A 127 -14.75 -7.39 1.49
N LEU A 128 -15.29 -6.65 0.51
CA LEU A 128 -16.70 -6.65 0.14
C LEU A 128 -16.84 -7.01 -1.34
N GLY A 129 -17.06 -8.30 -1.63
CA GLY A 129 -17.11 -8.79 -3.00
C GLY A 129 -15.74 -8.68 -3.69
N THR A 130 -15.66 -7.87 -4.75
CA THR A 130 -14.43 -7.61 -5.53
C THR A 130 -13.66 -6.37 -5.07
N ILE A 131 -14.22 -5.58 -4.16
CA ILE A 131 -13.58 -4.38 -3.62
C ILE A 131 -13.10 -4.61 -2.18
N PHE A 132 -12.18 -3.77 -1.76
CA PHE A 132 -11.78 -3.64 -0.37
C PHE A 132 -12.20 -2.27 0.12
N VAL A 133 -12.85 -2.22 1.27
CA VAL A 133 -13.22 -0.98 1.93
C VAL A 133 -12.48 -0.89 3.25
N GLY A 134 -12.10 0.30 3.65
CA GLY A 134 -11.41 0.46 4.91
C GLY A 134 -11.60 1.83 5.51
N LYS A 135 -11.08 1.94 6.72
CA LYS A 135 -11.04 3.18 7.46
C LYS A 135 -9.65 3.39 8.03
N SER A 136 -9.11 4.57 7.81
CA SER A 136 -7.85 5.00 8.39
C SER A 136 -8.06 5.60 9.78
N TYR A 137 -7.15 5.31 10.68
CA TYR A 137 -7.09 5.81 12.04
C TYR A 137 -5.71 6.44 12.22
N TYR A 138 -5.67 7.76 12.46
CA TYR A 138 -4.44 8.50 12.75
C TYR A 138 -4.18 8.53 14.25
N CYS A 139 -2.91 8.46 14.64
CA CYS A 139 -2.48 8.78 16.00
C CYS A 139 -2.42 10.31 16.17
N LEU A 140 -2.81 10.77 17.36
CA LEU A 140 -2.90 12.18 17.80
C LEU A 140 -1.61 13.00 17.53
N PRO A 141 -1.71 14.35 17.37
CA PRO A 141 -2.83 15.18 17.83
C PRO A 141 -3.73 15.81 16.75
N ASN A 142 -3.48 15.68 15.44
CA ASN A 142 -4.33 16.24 14.37
C ASN A 142 -4.09 15.49 13.03
N ASN A 143 -5.07 15.08 12.23
CA ASN A 143 -6.52 15.01 12.43
C ASN A 143 -7.19 14.11 11.37
N ALA A 144 -8.15 13.34 11.88
CA ALA A 144 -9.33 12.77 11.24
C ALA A 144 -9.20 11.56 10.28
N ALA A 145 -10.02 10.55 10.59
CA ALA A 145 -10.14 9.30 9.87
C ALA A 145 -10.74 9.51 8.48
N TYR A 146 -10.14 8.92 7.45
CA TYR A 146 -10.74 8.85 6.12
C TYR A 146 -11.22 7.43 5.82
N ASP A 147 -12.22 7.33 4.96
CA ASP A 147 -12.64 6.05 4.38
C ASP A 147 -11.86 5.82 3.09
N ILE A 148 -11.48 4.57 2.84
CA ILE A 148 -10.75 4.13 1.65
C ILE A 148 -11.55 3.05 0.93
N THR A 149 -11.62 3.13 -0.39
CA THR A 149 -12.12 2.07 -1.25
C THR A 149 -11.05 1.71 -2.26
N ILE A 150 -10.75 0.42 -2.39
CA ILE A 150 -9.73 -0.11 -3.29
C ILE A 150 -10.42 -1.10 -4.23
N SER A 151 -10.30 -0.85 -5.53
CA SER A 151 -10.75 -1.74 -6.60
C SER A 151 -9.56 -2.09 -7.52
N CYS A 152 -9.84 -2.80 -8.62
CA CYS A 152 -8.81 -3.10 -9.63
C CYS A 152 -8.22 -1.85 -10.26
N ASP A 153 -9.08 -0.87 -10.54
CA ASP A 153 -8.73 0.26 -11.42
C ASP A 153 -8.50 1.54 -10.64
N ALA A 154 -8.92 1.60 -9.38
CA ALA A 154 -8.86 2.82 -8.61
C ALA A 154 -8.70 2.61 -7.11
N MET A 155 -8.15 3.64 -6.48
CA MET A 155 -8.15 3.83 -5.04
C MET A 155 -8.79 5.18 -4.73
N THR A 156 -9.88 5.15 -3.96
CA THR A 156 -10.65 6.34 -3.60
C THR A 156 -10.51 6.60 -2.11
N PHE A 157 -10.20 7.85 -1.76
CA PHE A 157 -10.12 8.33 -0.38
C PHE A 157 -11.19 9.36 -0.15
N LYS A 158 -12.05 9.13 0.84
CA LYS A 158 -13.05 10.10 1.28
C LYS A 158 -12.55 10.77 2.55
N LEU A 159 -12.09 12.00 2.40
CA LEU A 159 -11.51 12.77 3.49
C LEU A 159 -12.60 13.31 4.43
N PRO A 160 -12.27 13.52 5.72
CA PRO A 160 -13.16 14.15 6.70
C PRO A 160 -13.74 15.49 6.28
N THR A 161 -13.02 16.23 5.45
CA THR A 161 -13.39 17.54 4.90
C THR A 161 -14.51 17.47 3.85
N GLY A 162 -14.93 16.27 3.45
CA GLY A 162 -15.88 16.04 2.37
C GLY A 162 -15.24 15.93 0.98
N GLN A 163 -13.94 16.22 0.87
CA GLN A 163 -13.16 16.04 -0.35
C GLN A 163 -12.99 14.54 -0.67
N THR A 164 -13.05 14.20 -1.95
CA THR A 164 -12.79 12.84 -2.44
C THR A 164 -11.59 12.87 -3.37
N LEU A 165 -10.56 12.08 -3.05
CA LEU A 165 -9.39 11.89 -3.90
C LEU A 165 -9.52 10.56 -4.64
N ASN A 166 -9.56 10.61 -5.96
CA ASN A 166 -9.65 9.42 -6.81
C ASN A 166 -8.33 9.18 -7.52
N TYR A 167 -7.66 8.09 -7.18
CA TYR A 167 -6.41 7.69 -7.81
C TYR A 167 -6.66 6.53 -8.76
N ILE A 168 -6.38 6.74 -10.04
CA ILE A 168 -6.60 5.77 -11.11
C ILE A 168 -5.30 5.00 -11.37
N MET A 169 -5.39 3.68 -11.36
CA MET A 169 -4.30 2.78 -11.73
C MET A 169 -3.88 3.07 -13.18
N LYS A 170 -2.61 3.40 -13.38
CA LYS A 170 -2.03 3.59 -14.72
C LYS A 170 -1.22 2.37 -15.15
N LYS A 171 -0.44 1.79 -14.23
CA LYS A 171 0.49 0.71 -14.56
C LYS A 171 0.69 -0.24 -13.38
N ARG A 172 0.81 -1.54 -13.68
CA ARG A 172 1.21 -2.59 -12.70
C ARG A 172 2.68 -2.99 -12.84
N GLU A 173 3.53 -2.07 -13.29
CA GLU A 173 4.96 -2.35 -13.53
C GLU A 173 5.72 -2.71 -12.25
N THR A 174 5.18 -2.34 -11.09
CA THR A 174 5.72 -2.69 -9.77
C THR A 174 5.55 -4.18 -9.43
N LEU A 175 4.69 -4.91 -10.13
CA LEU A 175 4.55 -6.37 -10.04
C LEU A 175 5.41 -7.09 -11.11
N PRO A 176 5.91 -8.30 -10.79
CA PRO A 176 6.44 -9.22 -11.78
C PRO A 176 5.43 -9.49 -12.91
N LEU A 177 5.90 -9.65 -14.14
CA LEU A 177 5.06 -9.78 -15.34
C LEU A 177 3.98 -10.86 -15.17
N GLU A 178 4.35 -12.02 -14.62
CA GLU A 178 3.49 -13.19 -14.40
C GLU A 178 2.29 -12.92 -13.48
N ARG A 179 2.36 -11.88 -12.64
CA ARG A 179 1.33 -11.57 -11.64
C ARG A 179 0.44 -10.39 -12.02
N ARG A 180 0.76 -9.69 -13.11
CA ARG A 180 0.02 -8.48 -13.52
C ARG A 180 -1.40 -8.80 -13.97
N SER A 181 -1.60 -9.93 -14.66
CA SER A 181 -2.90 -10.38 -15.18
C SER A 181 -3.83 -10.91 -14.08
N THR A 182 -3.27 -11.51 -13.03
CA THR A 182 -4.04 -12.17 -11.96
C THR A 182 -4.39 -11.25 -10.78
N ALA A 183 -3.74 -10.08 -10.67
CA ALA A 183 -3.84 -9.18 -9.53
C ALA A 183 -5.27 -8.67 -9.22
N CYS A 184 -6.15 -8.64 -10.22
CA CYS A 184 -7.54 -8.23 -10.06
C CYS A 184 -8.54 -9.39 -9.97
N GLY A 185 -8.06 -10.63 -9.94
CA GLY A 185 -8.94 -11.80 -10.06
C GLY A 185 -9.66 -11.89 -11.41
N CYS A 186 -9.20 -11.14 -12.43
CA CYS A 186 -9.53 -11.46 -13.81
C CYS A 186 -8.93 -12.85 -14.06
N PRO A 187 -9.73 -13.90 -14.37
CA PRO A 187 -9.15 -15.05 -15.03
C PRO A 187 -8.40 -14.49 -16.24
N GLU A 188 -7.20 -15.01 -16.52
CA GLU A 188 -6.55 -14.73 -17.79
C GLU A 188 -7.64 -14.82 -18.84
N SER A 189 -7.94 -13.70 -19.52
CA SER A 189 -8.64 -13.85 -20.77
C SER A 189 -7.64 -14.68 -21.58
N SER A 190 -7.97 -15.95 -21.73
CA SER A 190 -7.58 -16.70 -22.89
C SER A 190 -8.08 -15.88 -24.08
N SER A 191 -7.29 -14.89 -24.49
CA SER A 191 -7.27 -14.46 -25.87
C SER A 191 -6.35 -15.46 -26.53
N PRO A 192 -6.89 -16.45 -27.25
CA PRO A 192 -6.07 -17.20 -28.17
C PRO A 192 -5.72 -16.24 -29.31
N PHE A 193 -4.43 -16.20 -29.66
CA PHE A 193 -3.81 -15.55 -30.82
C PHE A 193 -3.46 -14.06 -30.69
#